data_AF-X1LRY9-F1
#
_entry.id   AF-X1LRY9-F1
#
_cell.length_a   1.000
_cell.length_b   1.000
_cell.length_c   1.000
_cell.angle_alpha   90.00
_cell.angle_beta   90.00
_cell.angle_gamma   90.00
#
_symmetry.space_group_name_H-M   'P 1'
#
loop_
_entity.id
_entity.type
_entity.pdbx_description
1 polymer ?
#
loop_
_entity_poly.entity_id
_entity_poly.type
_entity_poly.pdbx_seq_one_letter_code
_entity_poly.pdbx_strand_id
1 'polypeptide(L)'
;IACILTAPDIILGVGGLKDGTCPEAMVFGNDIMDYALRFTQGFEVNDDALATDIIDKVGPGGNFLGEKHTLEHFRERWIPRVSVIDTFETWQKKGSKSIAEVAKEKTGEILATHKPEPIPEGAEEEISQILKRAEVELLKIS
;
A
#
# COMPACT_ATOMS: atom_id res chain seq x y z
N ILE A 1 1.72 2.98 12.58
CA ILE A 1 1.02 4.28 12.75
C ILE A 1 1.80 5.22 13.66
N ALA A 2 2.07 4.88 14.93
CA ALA A 2 2.85 5.76 15.83
C ALA A 2 4.21 6.19 15.24
N CYS A 3 4.97 5.25 14.66
CA CYS A 3 6.24 5.57 14.00
C CYS A 3 6.08 6.50 12.79
N ILE A 4 4.93 6.54 12.11
CA ILE A 4 4.75 7.39 10.92
C ILE A 4 4.48 8.84 11.32
N LEU A 5 3.81 9.04 12.46
CA LEU A 5 3.54 10.37 13.00
C LEU A 5 4.81 11.11 13.47
N THR A 6 5.89 10.37 13.76
CA THR A 6 7.18 10.96 14.09
C THR A 6 8.02 11.30 12.86
N ALA A 7 7.47 11.16 11.65
CA ALA A 7 8.11 11.47 10.36
C ALA A 7 9.53 10.89 10.20
N PRO A 8 9.73 9.57 10.32
CA PRO A 8 11.04 8.95 10.14
C PRO A 8 11.42 8.96 8.67
N ASP A 9 12.72 9.11 8.39
CA ASP A 9 13.25 9.03 7.03
C ASP A 9 13.19 7.60 6.47
N ILE A 10 13.25 6.58 7.33
CA ILE A 10 13.31 5.16 6.95
C ILE A 10 12.40 4.33 7.86
N ILE A 11 11.61 3.44 7.25
CA ILE A 11 10.80 2.43 7.94
C ILE A 11 11.27 1.04 7.47
N LEU A 12 11.62 0.19 8.44
CA LEU A 12 12.05 -1.20 8.19
C LEU A 12 11.09 -2.19 8.85
N GLY A 13 11.04 -3.42 8.32
CA GLY A 13 10.35 -4.54 8.95
C GLY A 13 8.91 -4.79 8.48
N VAL A 14 8.51 -4.27 7.33
CA VAL A 14 7.21 -4.58 6.72
C VAL A 14 7.10 -6.09 6.49
N GLY A 15 6.01 -6.69 6.99
CA GLY A 15 5.77 -8.14 6.91
C GLY A 15 6.66 -9.00 7.82
N GLY A 16 7.40 -8.38 8.74
CA GLY A 16 8.06 -9.10 9.83
C GLY A 16 7.03 -9.69 10.78
N LEU A 17 7.13 -11.00 11.01
CA LEU A 17 6.46 -11.72 12.08
C LEU A 17 7.52 -12.36 12.99
N LYS A 18 7.08 -12.87 14.14
CA LYS A 18 7.92 -13.33 15.27
C LYS A 18 9.22 -14.05 14.86
N ASP A 19 9.16 -14.93 13.86
CA ASP A 19 10.26 -15.81 13.47
C ASP A 19 10.75 -15.60 12.02
N GLY A 20 10.36 -14.50 11.35
CA GLY A 20 10.82 -14.20 10.00
C GLY A 20 9.89 -13.33 9.19
N THR A 21 10.10 -13.35 7.87
CA THR A 21 9.32 -12.57 6.92
C THR A 21 8.15 -13.37 6.38
N CYS A 22 6.96 -12.79 6.37
CA CYS A 22 5.76 -13.35 5.76
C CYS A 22 5.30 -12.46 4.58
N PRO A 23 5.34 -12.95 3.35
CA PRO A 23 4.91 -12.20 2.17
C PRO A 23 3.46 -11.71 2.26
N GLU A 24 2.56 -12.51 2.83
CA GLU A 24 1.15 -12.13 3.02
C GLU A 24 1.02 -10.96 4.00
N ALA A 25 1.82 -10.96 5.07
CA ALA A 25 1.90 -9.83 5.99
C ALA A 25 2.53 -8.59 5.33
N MET A 26 3.43 -8.75 4.34
CA MET A 26 3.94 -7.64 3.54
C MET A 26 2.84 -7.02 2.67
N VAL A 27 2.04 -7.85 2.00
CA VAL A 27 0.93 -7.38 1.17
C VAL A 27 -0.10 -6.63 2.01
N PHE A 28 -0.48 -7.15 3.17
CA PHE A 28 -1.38 -6.42 4.07
C PHE A 28 -0.71 -5.17 4.65
N GLY A 29 0.57 -5.25 5.02
CA GLY A 29 1.36 -4.12 5.48
C GLY A 29 1.42 -2.98 4.45
N ASN A 30 1.40 -3.29 3.16
CA ASN A 30 1.35 -2.31 2.09
C ASN A 30 0.08 -1.44 2.15
N ASP A 31 -1.10 -2.02 2.41
CA ASP A 31 -2.34 -1.24 2.60
C ASP A 31 -2.21 -0.30 3.81
N ILE A 32 -1.64 -0.77 4.92
CA ILE A 32 -1.47 0.04 6.14
C ILE A 32 -0.53 1.22 5.86
N MET A 33 0.59 0.98 5.17
CA MET A 33 1.54 2.01 4.81
C MET A 33 0.94 3.02 3.84
N ASP A 34 0.23 2.56 2.82
CA ASP A 34 -0.42 3.41 1.82
C ASP A 34 -1.44 4.34 2.47
N TYR A 35 -2.27 3.81 3.38
CA TYR A 35 -3.19 4.64 4.17
C TYR A 35 -2.44 5.66 5.04
N ALA A 36 -1.37 5.24 5.69
CA ALA A 36 -0.62 6.12 6.57
C ALA A 36 0.11 7.23 5.78
N LEU A 37 0.61 6.94 4.58
CA LEU A 37 1.15 7.95 3.66
C LEU A 37 0.07 8.91 3.17
N ARG A 38 -1.14 8.42 2.85
CA ARG A 38 -2.28 9.31 2.53
C ARG A 38 -2.62 10.21 3.70
N PHE A 39 -2.58 9.69 4.93
CA PHE A 39 -2.87 10.44 6.14
C PHE A 39 -1.86 11.56 6.38
N THR A 40 -0.56 11.31 6.16
CA THR A 40 0.49 12.33 6.35
C THR A 40 0.46 13.45 5.31
N GLN A 41 -0.25 13.31 4.19
CA GLN A 41 -0.44 14.40 3.22
C GLN A 41 -1.25 15.57 3.79
N GLY A 42 -1.99 15.36 4.89
CA GLY A 42 -2.82 16.40 5.50
C GLY A 42 -4.06 16.74 4.68
N PHE A 43 -4.55 17.96 4.86
CA PHE A 43 -5.76 18.47 4.23
C PHE A 43 -5.41 19.61 3.29
N GLU A 44 -6.02 19.60 2.10
CA GLU A 44 -6.04 20.76 1.22
C GLU A 44 -7.03 21.79 1.80
N VAL A 45 -6.61 23.05 1.90
CA VAL A 45 -7.43 24.13 2.46
C VAL A 45 -7.52 25.24 1.42
N ASN A 46 -8.63 25.24 0.69
CA ASN A 46 -9.03 26.28 -0.26
C ASN A 46 -10.57 26.30 -0.35
N ASP A 47 -11.13 27.27 -1.09
CA ASP A 47 -12.57 27.47 -1.19
C ASP A 47 -13.31 26.22 -1.72
N ASP A 48 -12.71 25.51 -2.67
CA ASP A 48 -13.27 24.30 -3.27
C ASP A 48 -13.28 23.11 -2.28
N ALA A 49 -12.17 22.87 -1.58
CA ALA A 49 -12.03 21.82 -0.57
C ALA A 49 -12.89 22.08 0.69
N LEU A 50 -13.14 23.35 1.04
CA LEU A 50 -14.04 23.72 2.13
C LEU A 50 -15.52 23.50 1.78
N ALA A 51 -15.87 23.59 0.49
CA ALA A 51 -17.20 23.30 -0.06
C ALA A 51 -18.36 24.03 0.64
N THR A 52 -18.13 25.24 1.16
CA THR A 52 -19.11 25.98 1.97
C THR A 52 -20.39 26.30 1.21
N ASP A 53 -20.28 26.63 -0.08
CA ASP A 53 -21.42 26.92 -0.95
C ASP A 53 -22.31 25.69 -1.15
N ILE A 54 -21.70 24.50 -1.25
CA ILE A 54 -22.42 23.24 -1.39
C ILE A 54 -23.12 22.88 -0.07
N ILE A 55 -22.45 23.10 1.07
CA ILE A 55 -23.02 22.87 2.41
C ILE A 55 -24.27 23.74 2.61
N ASP A 56 -24.20 25.04 2.27
CA ASP A 56 -25.34 25.96 2.37
C ASP A 56 -26.49 25.57 1.42
N LYS A 57 -26.15 25.22 0.17
CA LYS A 57 -27.13 24.79 -0.84
C LYS A 57 -27.89 23.52 -0.44
N VAL A 58 -27.19 22.50 0.07
CA VAL A 58 -27.81 21.21 0.44
C VAL A 58 -28.64 21.36 1.72
N GLY A 59 -28.12 22.13 2.69
CA GLY A 59 -28.80 22.45 3.93
C GLY A 59 -29.06 21.24 4.85
N PRO A 60 -29.72 21.47 6.00
CA PRO A 60 -29.97 20.45 7.01
C PRO A 60 -30.85 19.30 6.51
N GLY A 61 -30.45 18.06 6.78
CA GLY A 61 -31.19 16.86 6.39
C GLY A 61 -31.05 16.45 4.92
N GLY A 62 -30.29 17.21 4.12
CA GLY A 62 -29.94 16.86 2.75
C GLY A 62 -28.83 15.80 2.66
N ASN A 63 -28.49 15.41 1.43
CA ASN A 63 -27.37 14.51 1.14
C ASN A 63 -26.57 15.03 -0.07
N PHE A 64 -25.28 14.74 -0.09
CA PHE A 64 -24.34 15.27 -1.08
C PHE A 64 -24.10 14.35 -2.28
N LEU A 65 -24.70 13.14 -2.29
CA LEU A 65 -24.41 12.11 -3.30
C LEU A 65 -24.76 12.53 -4.73
N GLY A 66 -25.72 13.43 -4.91
CA GLY A 66 -26.12 13.97 -6.21
C GLY A 66 -25.39 15.25 -6.62
N GLU A 67 -24.52 15.80 -5.77
CA GLU A 67 -23.84 17.06 -6.05
C GLU A 67 -22.66 16.88 -7.01
N LYS A 68 -22.50 17.82 -7.93
CA LYS A 68 -21.41 17.82 -8.91
C LYS A 68 -20.04 17.80 -8.23
N HIS A 69 -19.90 18.55 -7.14
CA HIS A 69 -18.69 18.56 -6.30
C HIS A 69 -18.33 17.16 -5.80
N THR A 70 -19.30 16.38 -5.31
CA THR A 70 -19.05 14.98 -4.92
C THR A 70 -18.59 14.13 -6.11
N LEU A 71 -19.17 14.31 -7.30
CA LEU A 71 -18.74 13.59 -8.50
C LEU A 71 -17.30 13.95 -8.93
N GLU A 72 -16.87 15.18 -8.70
CA GLU A 72 -15.52 15.66 -9.01
C GLU A 72 -14.49 15.09 -8.01
N HIS A 73 -14.81 15.03 -6.72
CA HIS A 73 -13.85 14.66 -5.67
C HIS A 73 -13.93 13.22 -5.14
N PHE A 74 -15.00 12.44 -5.40
CA PHE A 74 -15.18 11.13 -4.73
C PHE A 74 -14.04 10.13 -4.97
N ARG A 75 -13.24 10.31 -6.03
CA ARG A 75 -12.11 9.45 -6.39
C ARG A 75 -10.84 9.75 -5.61
N GLU A 76 -10.77 10.87 -4.89
CA GLU A 76 -9.63 11.27 -4.07
C GLU A 76 -9.52 10.45 -2.77
N ARG A 77 -10.60 9.73 -2.42
CA ARG A 77 -10.60 8.83 -1.27
C ARG A 77 -9.59 7.70 -1.49
N TRP A 78 -8.86 7.37 -0.44
CA TRP A 78 -8.03 6.18 -0.44
C TRP A 78 -8.91 4.91 -0.50
N ILE A 79 -8.51 3.96 -1.35
CA ILE A 79 -9.17 2.67 -1.49
C ILE A 79 -8.11 1.59 -1.24
N PRO A 80 -8.32 0.68 -0.27
CA PRO A 80 -7.39 -0.41 -0.01
C PRO A 80 -7.28 -1.37 -1.19
N ARG A 81 -6.15 -2.06 -1.30
CA ARG A 81 -5.92 -3.07 -2.35
C ARG A 81 -6.39 -4.45 -1.90
N VAL A 82 -6.24 -4.78 -0.62
CA VAL A 82 -6.60 -6.10 -0.06
C VAL A 82 -7.59 -6.02 1.10
N SER A 83 -7.65 -4.91 1.81
CA SER A 83 -8.61 -4.71 2.90
C SER A 83 -10.04 -4.57 2.35
N VAL A 84 -11.01 -5.24 2.95
CA VAL A 84 -12.40 -5.25 2.47
C VAL A 84 -13.22 -4.20 3.22
N ILE A 85 -13.82 -3.26 2.47
CA ILE A 85 -14.71 -2.19 2.99
C ILE A 85 -16.17 -2.38 2.53
N ASP A 86 -16.50 -3.60 2.11
CA ASP A 86 -17.86 -3.98 1.72
C ASP A 86 -18.80 -4.06 2.93
N THR A 87 -20.11 -4.01 2.68
CA THR A 87 -21.10 -4.39 3.71
C THR A 87 -20.93 -5.88 4.08
N PHE A 88 -21.38 -6.25 5.28
CA PHE A 88 -21.30 -7.63 5.75
C PHE A 88 -21.96 -8.61 4.77
N GLU A 89 -23.14 -8.29 4.25
CA GLU A 89 -23.87 -9.14 3.30
C GLU A 89 -23.11 -9.30 1.98
N THR A 90 -22.45 -8.24 1.52
CA THR A 90 -21.64 -8.27 0.30
C THR A 90 -20.39 -9.12 0.50
N TRP A 91 -19.69 -8.93 1.62
CA TRP A 91 -18.54 -9.76 2.00
C TRP A 91 -18.94 -11.24 2.13
N GLN A 92 -20.09 -11.51 2.73
CA GLN A 92 -20.61 -12.87 2.89
C GLN A 92 -20.89 -13.54 1.54
N LYS A 93 -21.56 -12.83 0.61
CA LYS A 93 -21.82 -13.29 -0.76
C LYS A 93 -20.55 -13.51 -1.58
N LYS A 94 -19.49 -12.74 -1.30
CA LYS A 94 -18.16 -12.88 -1.95
C LYS A 94 -17.32 -14.02 -1.36
N GLY A 95 -17.86 -14.80 -0.42
CA GLY A 95 -17.21 -15.99 0.13
C GLY A 95 -16.58 -15.79 1.50
N SER A 96 -16.83 -14.66 2.17
CA SER A 96 -16.42 -14.44 3.57
C SER A 96 -14.91 -14.62 3.85
N LYS A 97 -14.06 -14.29 2.87
CA LYS A 97 -12.61 -14.49 3.00
C LYS A 97 -12.04 -13.64 4.13
N SER A 98 -11.18 -14.24 4.93
CA SER A 98 -10.32 -13.53 5.86
C SER A 98 -9.27 -12.71 5.13
N ILE A 99 -8.73 -11.69 5.79
CA ILE A 99 -7.64 -10.87 5.23
C ILE A 99 -6.39 -11.71 4.91
N ALA A 100 -6.13 -12.77 5.68
CA ALA A 100 -5.01 -13.67 5.44
C ALA A 100 -5.17 -14.45 4.12
N GLU A 101 -6.40 -14.90 3.80
CA GLU A 101 -6.70 -15.58 2.54
C GLU A 101 -6.55 -14.62 1.35
N VAL A 102 -7.09 -13.40 1.46
CA VAL A 102 -6.97 -12.38 0.41
C VAL A 102 -5.49 -12.01 0.17
N ALA A 103 -4.72 -11.82 1.25
CA ALA A 103 -3.30 -11.50 1.15
C ALA A 103 -2.49 -12.64 0.53
N LYS A 104 -2.84 -13.90 0.83
CA LYS A 104 -2.22 -15.09 0.21
C LYS A 104 -2.48 -15.16 -1.29
N GLU A 105 -3.72 -14.95 -1.70
CA GLU A 105 -4.09 -14.91 -3.12
C GLU A 105 -3.33 -13.80 -3.86
N LYS A 106 -3.28 -12.61 -3.27
CA LYS A 106 -2.58 -11.48 -3.87
C LYS A 106 -1.07 -11.68 -3.93
N THR A 107 -0.48 -12.30 -2.91
CA THR A 107 0.93 -12.69 -2.91
C THR A 107 1.23 -13.63 -4.08
N GLY A 108 0.42 -14.68 -4.24
CA GLY A 108 0.56 -15.63 -5.35
C GLY A 108 0.43 -14.96 -6.72
N GLU A 109 -0.52 -14.04 -6.87
CA GLU A 109 -0.71 -13.25 -8.10
C GLU A 109 0.55 -12.42 -8.43
N ILE A 110 1.09 -11.68 -7.47
CA ILE A 110 2.28 -10.85 -7.66
C ILE A 110 3.48 -11.71 -8.05
N LEU A 111 3.73 -12.81 -7.35
CA LEU A 111 4.87 -13.70 -7.64
C LEU A 111 4.76 -14.36 -9.02
N ALA A 112 3.55 -14.62 -9.50
CA ALA A 112 3.33 -15.23 -10.81
C ALA A 112 3.40 -14.23 -11.98
N THR A 113 3.09 -12.94 -11.74
CA THR A 113 2.87 -11.96 -12.82
C THR A 113 3.89 -10.83 -12.86
N HIS A 114 4.54 -10.52 -11.75
CA HIS A 114 5.50 -9.42 -11.67
C HIS A 114 6.76 -9.74 -12.50
N LYS A 115 7.15 -8.78 -13.34
CA LYS A 115 8.41 -8.82 -14.10
C LYS A 115 9.30 -7.70 -13.58
N PRO A 116 10.44 -8.02 -12.93
CA PRO A 116 11.40 -7.02 -12.50
C PRO A 116 11.91 -6.18 -13.67
N GLU A 117 12.26 -4.92 -13.39
CA GLU A 117 12.92 -4.08 -14.38
C GLU A 117 14.30 -4.67 -14.74
N PRO A 118 14.70 -4.66 -16.03
CA PRO A 118 16.00 -5.15 -16.43
C PRO A 118 17.12 -4.35 -15.75
N ILE A 119 18.16 -5.05 -15.31
CA ILE A 119 19.39 -4.41 -14.83
C ILE A 119 20.19 -3.83 -16.00
N PRO A 120 21.00 -2.77 -15.78
CA PRO A 120 21.84 -2.18 -16.82
C PRO A 120 22.74 -3.22 -17.49
N GLU A 121 23.01 -3.03 -18.79
CA GLU A 121 23.92 -3.89 -19.53
C GLU A 121 25.30 -3.92 -18.87
N GLY A 122 25.87 -5.12 -18.72
CA GLY A 122 27.16 -5.34 -18.04
C GLY A 122 27.11 -5.41 -16.52
N ALA A 123 26.02 -4.95 -15.87
CA ALA A 123 25.92 -4.98 -14.40
C ALA A 123 25.93 -6.42 -13.85
N GLU A 124 25.29 -7.37 -14.53
CA GLU A 124 25.26 -8.77 -14.12
C GLU A 124 26.66 -9.40 -14.12
N GLU A 125 27.45 -9.11 -15.15
CA GLU A 125 28.81 -9.59 -15.29
C GLU A 125 29.72 -8.98 -14.21
N GLU A 126 29.60 -7.68 -13.95
CA GLU A 126 30.35 -7.01 -12.88
C GLU A 126 30.02 -7.59 -11.50
N ILE A 127 28.73 -7.79 -11.18
CA ILE A 127 28.30 -8.44 -9.93
C ILE A 127 28.89 -9.85 -9.81
N SER A 128 28.84 -10.64 -10.89
CA SER A 128 29.38 -12.00 -10.93
C SER A 128 30.90 -12.03 -10.68
N GLN A 129 31.65 -11.08 -11.26
CA GLN A 129 33.09 -10.94 -11.03
C GLN A 129 33.43 -10.56 -9.59
N ILE A 130 32.66 -9.63 -9.00
CA ILE A 130 32.82 -9.24 -7.59
C ILE A 130 32.56 -10.44 -6.66
N LEU A 131 31.50 -11.21 -6.91
CA LEU A 131 31.16 -12.39 -6.11
C LEU A 131 32.25 -13.47 -6.19
N LYS A 132 32.75 -13.79 -7.38
CA LYS A 132 33.85 -14.76 -7.57
C LYS A 132 35.12 -14.33 -6.84
N ARG A 133 35.47 -13.04 -6.90
CA ARG A 133 36.63 -12.50 -6.19
C ARG A 133 36.44 -12.66 -4.67
N ALA A 134 35.27 -12.27 -4.15
CA ALA A 134 34.97 -12.38 -2.73
C ALA A 134 35.00 -13.82 -2.22
N GLU A 135 34.47 -14.78 -3.00
CA GLU A 135 34.50 -16.20 -2.66
C GLU A 135 35.93 -16.74 -2.53
N VAL A 136 36.81 -16.41 -3.49
CA VAL A 136 38.22 -16.81 -3.43
C VAL A 136 38.96 -16.17 -2.26
N GLU A 137 38.68 -14.91 -1.94
CA GLU A 137 39.28 -14.22 -0.81
C GLU A 137 38.82 -14.81 0.53
N LEU A 138 37.53 -15.09 0.70
CA LEU A 138 36.98 -15.67 1.93
C LEU A 138 37.46 -17.11 2.15
N LEU A 139 37.55 -17.92 1.10
CA LEU A 139 38.04 -19.30 1.17
C LEU A 139 39.56 -19.40 1.44
N LYS A 140 40.33 -18.35 1.18
CA LYS A 140 41.76 -18.27 1.54
C LYS A 140 41.98 -17.92 3.01
N ILE A 141 40.96 -17.42 3.70
CA ILE A 141 41.01 -16.97 5.10
C ILE A 141 40.46 -18.05 6.05
N SER A 142 39.68 -19.02 5.56
CA SER A 142 39.23 -20.22 6.32
C SER A 142 40.22 -21.37 6.25
#